data_AF-A0A2N6GLM1-F1
#
_entry.id   AF-A0A2N6GLM1-F1
#
_cell.length_a   1.000
_cell.length_b   1.000
_cell.length_c   1.000
_cell.angle_alpha   90.00
_cell.angle_beta   90.00
_cell.angle_gamma   90.00
#
_symmetry.space_group_name_H-M   'P 1'
#
loop_
_entity.id
_entity.type
_entity.pdbx_description
1 polymer ?
#
loop_
_entity_poly.entity_id
_entity_poly.type
_entity_poly.pdbx_seq_one_letter_code
_entity_poly.pdbx_strand_id
1 'polypeptide(L)'
;MGGLQKCRPFKIQGVRDLIENYGPDKSFTRSGAIQTIRAKDPATDQIGFSLYEDLFIEERAFNSKLTPDAVLTYLLKKSVFRAGLEFDCPNCRLEFWAALDNLSTEIACEFCGHQFNITPHLNHRGDWRFRRSGLFGRDDNQEGAIPVMLMLQQLDTTFSSREMLFTTAMDLKPDSAKINKCETDFVVVVPKHRDGRIQIAVGECKTRKSITEDDITKLKAVAEAFPSERFEVFVILAKLADFSSDEIKHASALNDKFHRRAILLTARELEPYHLYDRTSEEFDIDRIAVSFEDIVNITHQIYFQDASTEAPTPV
;
A
#
# COMPACT_ATOMS: atom_id res chain seq x y z
N MET A 1 6.61 -3.36 -11.78
CA MET A 1 6.12 -1.96 -11.69
C MET A 1 7.11 -0.91 -12.22
N GLY A 2 8.42 -1.01 -11.92
CA GLY A 2 9.47 -0.16 -12.51
C GLY A 2 9.82 1.08 -11.70
N GLY A 3 9.83 0.96 -10.36
CA GLY A 3 10.12 2.01 -9.37
C GLY A 3 8.95 2.25 -8.40
N LEU A 4 9.22 2.83 -7.23
CA LEU A 4 8.22 3.12 -6.19
C LEU A 4 7.11 4.03 -6.70
N GLN A 5 7.44 5.11 -7.42
CA GLN A 5 6.44 6.04 -7.96
C GLN A 5 5.49 5.40 -8.99
N LYS A 6 5.88 4.29 -9.63
CA LYS A 6 5.00 3.54 -10.54
C LYS A 6 3.99 2.64 -9.81
N CYS A 7 4.05 2.61 -8.48
CA CYS A 7 3.14 1.88 -7.62
C CYS A 7 1.96 2.74 -7.11
N ARG A 8 1.88 4.01 -7.51
CA ARG A 8 0.76 4.90 -7.16
C ARG A 8 -0.65 4.35 -7.45
N PRO A 9 -0.92 3.52 -8.48
CA PRO A 9 -2.26 2.95 -8.65
C PRO A 9 -2.78 2.20 -7.42
N PHE A 10 -1.88 1.64 -6.60
CA PHE A 10 -2.28 0.94 -5.37
C PHE A 10 -2.74 1.87 -4.26
N LYS A 11 -2.58 3.20 -4.39
CA LYS A 11 -3.21 4.19 -3.50
C LYS A 11 -4.73 4.17 -3.61
N ILE A 12 -5.27 3.70 -4.73
CA ILE A 12 -6.71 3.64 -4.95
C ILE A 12 -7.24 2.39 -4.23
N GLN A 13 -8.09 2.58 -3.20
CA GLN A 13 -8.69 1.46 -2.46
C GLN A 13 -9.37 0.45 -3.39
N GLY A 14 -10.13 0.92 -4.38
CA GLY A 14 -10.79 0.05 -5.36
C GLY A 14 -9.84 -0.83 -6.20
N VAL A 15 -8.59 -0.42 -6.41
CA VAL A 15 -7.57 -1.28 -7.05
C VAL A 15 -7.16 -2.40 -6.10
N ARG A 16 -7.00 -2.11 -4.80
CA ARG A 16 -6.68 -3.11 -3.78
C ARG A 16 -7.84 -4.10 -3.62
N ASP A 17 -9.07 -3.60 -3.56
CA ASP A 17 -10.28 -4.43 -3.52
C ASP A 17 -10.38 -5.35 -4.74
N LEU A 18 -10.04 -4.85 -5.93
CA LEU A 18 -10.01 -5.67 -7.15
C LEU A 18 -8.97 -6.81 -7.06
N ILE A 19 -7.85 -6.60 -6.38
CA ILE A 19 -6.81 -7.64 -6.17
C ILE A 19 -7.23 -8.64 -5.10
N GLU A 20 -7.89 -8.19 -4.04
CA GLU A 20 -8.34 -9.03 -2.92
C GLU A 20 -9.59 -9.86 -3.25
N ASN A 21 -10.55 -9.30 -3.99
CA ASN A 21 -11.84 -9.93 -4.26
C ASN A 21 -11.75 -11.09 -5.26
N TYR A 22 -10.73 -11.10 -6.11
CA TYR A 22 -10.56 -12.11 -7.16
C TYR A 22 -9.33 -12.96 -6.86
N GLY A 23 -9.57 -14.21 -6.47
CA GLY A 23 -8.53 -15.22 -6.25
C GLY A 23 -7.72 -15.53 -7.51
N PRO A 24 -6.66 -16.36 -7.42
CA PRO A 24 -5.77 -16.66 -8.53
C PRO A 24 -6.51 -17.18 -9.75
N ASP A 25 -7.55 -18.00 -9.55
CA ASP A 25 -8.35 -18.67 -10.60
C ASP A 25 -9.60 -17.92 -11.03
N LYS A 26 -9.88 -16.76 -10.42
CA LYS A 26 -11.08 -15.99 -10.75
C LYS A 26 -10.76 -14.90 -11.76
N SER A 27 -11.58 -14.83 -12.80
CA SER A 27 -11.55 -13.73 -13.76
C SER A 27 -12.60 -12.66 -13.40
N PHE A 28 -12.47 -11.49 -14.01
CA PHE A 28 -13.46 -10.41 -13.94
C PHE A 28 -13.63 -9.71 -15.28
N THR A 29 -14.77 -9.04 -15.47
CA THR A 29 -15.05 -8.25 -16.68
C THR A 29 -14.44 -6.86 -16.57
N ARG A 30 -14.28 -6.17 -17.72
CA ARG A 30 -13.85 -4.76 -17.75
C ARG A 30 -14.80 -3.87 -16.95
N SER A 31 -16.11 -4.07 -17.13
CA SER A 31 -17.14 -3.30 -16.42
C SER A 31 -17.09 -3.54 -14.91
N GLY A 32 -16.90 -4.79 -14.48
CA GLY A 32 -16.70 -5.15 -13.08
C GLY A 32 -15.48 -4.45 -12.50
N ALA A 33 -14.33 -4.51 -13.18
CA ALA A 33 -13.12 -3.81 -12.75
C ALA A 33 -13.32 -2.29 -12.63
N ILE A 34 -13.92 -1.64 -13.64
CA ILE A 34 -14.19 -0.20 -13.62
C ILE A 34 -15.09 0.16 -12.43
N GLN A 35 -16.10 -0.68 -12.14
CA GLN A 35 -17.00 -0.47 -11.02
C GLN A 35 -16.30 -0.66 -9.67
N THR A 36 -15.43 -1.67 -9.52
CA THR A 36 -14.66 -1.89 -8.30
C THR A 36 -13.60 -0.81 -8.07
N ILE A 37 -12.93 -0.35 -9.14
CA ILE A 37 -11.93 0.73 -9.07
C ILE A 37 -12.54 2.05 -8.60
N ARG A 38 -13.83 2.29 -8.89
CA ARG A 38 -14.58 3.38 -8.26
C ARG A 38 -14.69 3.05 -6.77
N ALA A 39 -13.77 3.61 -6.01
CA ALA A 39 -13.70 3.41 -4.58
C ALA A 39 -14.94 4.02 -3.92
N LYS A 40 -15.31 3.45 -2.77
CA LYS A 40 -16.22 4.12 -1.84
C LYS A 40 -15.46 5.29 -1.21
N ASP A 41 -16.03 6.48 -1.26
CA ASP A 41 -15.53 7.63 -0.51
C ASP A 41 -15.78 7.37 0.99
N PRO A 42 -14.73 7.29 1.83
CA PRO A 42 -14.88 7.02 3.26
C PRO A 42 -15.69 8.08 4.01
N ALA A 43 -15.69 9.33 3.55
CA ALA A 43 -16.35 10.44 4.23
C ALA A 43 -17.85 10.53 3.88
N THR A 44 -18.22 10.21 2.63
CA THR A 44 -19.59 10.38 2.13
C THR A 44 -20.34 9.07 1.94
N ASP A 45 -19.65 7.93 2.04
CA ASP A 45 -20.13 6.59 1.74
C ASP A 45 -20.58 6.41 0.27
N GLN A 46 -20.33 7.40 -0.59
CA GLN A 46 -20.71 7.40 -1.99
C GLN A 46 -19.65 6.68 -2.84
N ILE A 47 -20.11 5.93 -3.84
CA ILE A 47 -19.21 5.31 -4.81
C ILE A 47 -18.78 6.36 -5.82
N GLY A 48 -17.48 6.62 -5.90
CA GLY A 48 -16.92 7.68 -6.74
C GLY A 48 -15.46 7.45 -7.15
N PHE A 49 -14.89 8.45 -7.83
CA PHE A 49 -13.47 8.43 -8.20
C PHE A 49 -12.79 9.80 -8.00
N SER A 50 -13.54 10.81 -7.55
CA SER A 50 -13.10 12.21 -7.38
C SER A 50 -11.82 12.34 -6.56
N LEU A 51 -11.69 11.55 -5.48
CA LEU A 51 -10.51 11.52 -4.61
C LEU A 51 -9.19 11.16 -5.31
N TYR A 52 -9.25 10.59 -6.51
CA TYR A 52 -8.10 10.10 -7.27
C TYR A 52 -7.99 10.70 -8.67
N GLU A 53 -8.91 11.57 -9.08
CA GLU A 53 -8.93 12.18 -10.42
C GLU A 53 -7.66 12.97 -10.74
N ASP A 54 -7.01 13.51 -9.71
CA ASP A 54 -5.73 14.24 -9.84
C ASP A 54 -4.49 13.38 -9.56
N LEU A 55 -4.67 12.09 -9.23
CA LEU A 55 -3.54 11.20 -8.99
C LEU A 55 -2.75 10.96 -10.29
N PHE A 56 -1.46 11.28 -10.27
CA PHE A 56 -0.56 11.02 -11.40
C PHE A 56 -0.01 9.59 -11.34
N ILE A 57 -0.35 8.76 -12.32
CA ILE A 57 0.19 7.39 -12.49
C ILE A 57 0.99 7.19 -13.78
N GLU A 58 0.66 7.96 -14.82
CA GLU A 58 1.38 8.09 -16.08
C GLU A 58 1.08 9.45 -16.71
N GLU A 59 1.87 9.84 -17.70
CA GLU A 59 1.64 11.04 -18.50
C GLU A 59 0.28 10.96 -19.20
N ARG A 60 -0.45 12.07 -19.19
CA ARG A 60 -1.77 12.22 -19.82
C ARG A 60 -1.86 13.57 -20.51
N ALA A 61 -2.86 13.72 -21.39
CA ALA A 61 -3.13 15.00 -22.04
C ALA A 61 -3.33 16.12 -21.01
N PHE A 62 -2.93 17.34 -21.36
CA PHE A 62 -3.08 18.51 -20.49
C PHE A 62 -4.54 18.66 -20.02
N ASN A 63 -4.73 18.97 -18.74
CA ASN A 63 -6.03 19.08 -18.06
C ASN A 63 -6.93 17.82 -18.09
N SER A 64 -6.41 16.64 -18.43
CA SER A 64 -7.18 15.39 -18.33
C SER A 64 -7.09 14.77 -16.93
N LYS A 65 -8.25 14.45 -16.37
CA LYS A 65 -8.38 13.73 -15.09
C LYS A 65 -8.12 12.23 -15.28
N LEU A 66 -7.62 11.59 -14.23
CA LEU A 66 -7.51 10.13 -14.17
C LEU A 66 -8.91 9.52 -14.16
N THR A 67 -9.09 8.43 -14.90
CA THR A 67 -10.34 7.67 -14.92
C THR A 67 -10.11 6.23 -14.47
N PRO A 68 -11.13 5.52 -13.96
CA PRO A 68 -11.02 4.09 -13.63
C PRO A 68 -10.55 3.23 -14.82
N ASP A 69 -10.95 3.57 -16.04
CA ASP A 69 -10.54 2.86 -17.25
C ASP A 69 -9.04 3.05 -17.55
N ALA A 70 -8.52 4.28 -17.36
CA ALA A 70 -7.10 4.56 -17.47
C ALA A 70 -6.29 3.81 -16.40
N VAL A 71 -6.81 3.69 -15.17
CA VAL A 71 -6.19 2.88 -14.11
C VAL A 71 -6.11 1.41 -14.51
N LEU A 72 -7.22 0.81 -14.95
CA LEU A 72 -7.21 -0.58 -15.41
C LEU A 72 -6.23 -0.77 -16.57
N THR A 73 -6.24 0.14 -17.54
CA THR A 73 -5.32 0.12 -18.69
C THR A 73 -3.86 0.18 -18.23
N TYR A 74 -3.54 1.02 -17.24
CA TYR A 74 -2.20 1.06 -16.64
C TYR A 74 -1.82 -0.27 -16.01
N LEU A 75 -2.70 -0.88 -15.24
CA LEU A 75 -2.45 -2.17 -14.56
C LEU A 75 -2.25 -3.30 -15.58
N LEU A 76 -2.94 -3.28 -16.72
CA LEU A 76 -2.72 -4.19 -17.84
C LEU A 76 -1.35 -3.98 -18.49
N LYS A 77 -0.97 -2.72 -18.78
CA LYS A 77 0.37 -2.37 -19.31
C LYS A 77 1.50 -2.82 -18.38
N LYS A 78 1.25 -2.87 -17.07
CA LYS A 78 2.22 -3.34 -16.05
C LYS A 78 2.12 -4.84 -15.74
N SER A 79 1.26 -5.57 -16.45
CA SER A 79 1.02 -7.00 -16.24
C SER A 79 0.67 -7.33 -14.79
N VAL A 80 -0.07 -6.44 -14.11
CA VAL A 80 -0.73 -6.78 -12.84
C VAL A 80 -1.89 -7.71 -13.13
N PHE A 81 -2.66 -7.39 -14.18
CA PHE A 81 -3.68 -8.25 -14.76
C PHE A 81 -3.32 -8.65 -16.18
N ARG A 82 -3.88 -9.76 -16.65
CA ARG A 82 -3.80 -10.22 -18.05
C ARG A 82 -5.19 -10.39 -18.63
N ALA A 83 -5.34 -10.05 -19.89
CA ALA A 83 -6.56 -10.30 -20.65
C ALA A 83 -6.59 -11.74 -21.19
N GLY A 84 -7.77 -12.29 -21.32
CA GLY A 84 -8.03 -13.62 -21.87
C GLY A 84 -9.52 -13.84 -22.11
N LEU A 85 -9.88 -15.08 -22.43
CA LEU A 85 -11.25 -15.51 -22.67
C LEU A 85 -11.60 -16.71 -21.79
N GLU A 86 -12.88 -16.81 -21.42
CA GLU A 86 -13.45 -17.97 -20.74
C GLU A 86 -14.06 -18.92 -21.78
N PHE A 87 -13.89 -20.22 -21.57
CA PHE A 87 -14.41 -21.27 -22.44
C PHE A 87 -14.99 -22.42 -21.63
N ASP A 88 -16.06 -23.01 -22.14
CA ASP A 88 -16.55 -24.31 -21.68
C ASP A 88 -15.90 -25.42 -22.50
N CYS A 89 -15.20 -26.34 -21.84
CA CYS A 89 -14.61 -27.49 -22.52
C CYS A 89 -15.71 -28.45 -23.03
N PRO A 90 -15.77 -28.78 -24.33
CA PRO A 90 -16.80 -29.67 -24.86
C PRO A 90 -16.70 -31.12 -24.35
N ASN A 91 -15.53 -31.52 -23.86
CA ASN A 91 -15.28 -32.87 -23.35
C ASN A 91 -15.62 -33.02 -21.86
N CYS A 92 -14.94 -32.26 -20.98
CA CYS A 92 -15.15 -32.37 -19.53
C CYS A 92 -16.22 -31.41 -18.98
N ARG A 93 -16.70 -30.46 -19.79
CA ARG A 93 -17.72 -29.45 -19.42
C ARG A 93 -17.33 -28.51 -18.28
N LEU A 94 -16.03 -28.42 -17.99
CA LEU A 94 -15.49 -27.44 -17.05
C LEU A 94 -15.20 -26.13 -17.78
N GLU A 95 -15.58 -25.02 -17.15
CA GLU A 95 -15.22 -23.67 -17.56
C GLU A 95 -13.74 -23.41 -17.21
N PHE A 96 -12.98 -22.85 -18.15
CA PHE A 96 -11.60 -22.46 -17.92
C PHE A 96 -11.28 -21.12 -18.58
N TRP A 97 -10.27 -20.43 -18.06
CA TRP A 97 -9.79 -19.17 -18.61
C TRP A 97 -8.48 -19.39 -19.37
N ALA A 98 -8.39 -18.89 -20.60
CA ALA A 98 -7.16 -18.89 -21.38
C ALA A 98 -6.66 -17.46 -21.61
N ALA A 99 -5.40 -17.22 -21.25
CA ALA A 99 -4.71 -15.96 -21.51
C ALA A 99 -4.65 -15.65 -23.01
N LEU A 100 -4.70 -14.36 -23.36
CA LEU A 100 -4.57 -13.88 -24.74
C LEU A 100 -3.35 -14.46 -25.45
N ASP A 101 -2.20 -14.54 -24.77
CA ASP A 101 -0.94 -15.07 -25.30
C ASP A 101 -1.03 -16.56 -25.68
N ASN A 102 -2.02 -17.29 -25.16
CA ASN A 102 -2.22 -18.73 -25.36
C ASN A 102 -3.40 -19.03 -26.32
N LEU A 103 -4.11 -18.00 -26.81
CA LEU A 103 -5.24 -18.21 -27.70
C LEU A 103 -4.77 -18.58 -29.10
N SER A 104 -5.33 -19.67 -29.63
CA SER A 104 -5.19 -20.07 -31.04
C SER A 104 -6.45 -20.81 -31.49
N THR A 105 -6.58 -21.11 -32.79
CA THR A 105 -7.76 -21.80 -33.33
C THR A 105 -8.06 -23.12 -32.62
N GLU A 106 -7.02 -23.85 -32.22
CA GLU A 106 -7.12 -25.09 -31.46
C GLU A 106 -6.48 -24.88 -30.08
N ILE A 107 -7.23 -25.08 -29.00
CA ILE A 107 -6.70 -24.92 -27.64
C ILE A 107 -6.86 -26.22 -26.85
N ALA A 108 -5.93 -26.48 -25.93
CA ALA A 108 -6.04 -27.57 -24.96
C ALA A 108 -6.74 -27.07 -23.70
N CYS A 109 -7.75 -27.82 -23.23
CA CYS A 109 -8.38 -27.58 -21.93
C CYS A 109 -7.36 -27.71 -20.79
N GLU A 110 -7.30 -26.74 -19.87
CA GLU A 110 -6.35 -26.74 -18.74
C GLU A 110 -6.55 -27.91 -17.77
N PHE A 111 -7.76 -28.48 -17.72
CA PHE A 111 -8.10 -29.57 -16.81
C PHE A 111 -7.91 -30.97 -17.41
N CYS A 112 -8.38 -31.20 -18.64
CA CYS A 112 -8.39 -32.54 -19.24
C CYS A 112 -7.45 -32.69 -20.45
N GLY A 113 -6.82 -31.61 -20.91
CA GLY A 113 -5.91 -31.62 -22.06
C GLY A 113 -6.58 -31.84 -23.42
N HIS A 114 -7.91 -32.00 -23.48
CA HIS A 114 -8.63 -32.17 -24.74
C HIS A 114 -8.44 -30.94 -25.63
N GLN A 115 -8.05 -31.18 -26.88
CA GLN A 115 -7.91 -30.14 -27.90
C GLN A 115 -9.20 -29.97 -28.67
N PHE A 116 -9.63 -28.73 -28.86
CA PHE A 116 -10.84 -28.42 -29.62
C PHE A 116 -10.75 -27.04 -30.29
N ASN A 117 -11.48 -26.91 -31.40
CA ASN A 117 -11.57 -25.68 -32.16
C ASN A 117 -12.42 -24.65 -31.40
N ILE A 118 -11.84 -23.52 -31.01
CA ILE A 118 -12.56 -22.48 -30.25
C ILE A 118 -13.45 -21.61 -31.13
N THR A 119 -13.25 -21.58 -32.44
CA THR A 119 -13.94 -20.63 -33.36
C THR A 119 -15.47 -20.70 -33.26
N PRO A 120 -16.11 -21.88 -33.20
CA PRO A 120 -17.56 -21.99 -33.00
C PRO A 120 -18.04 -21.54 -31.61
N HIS A 121 -17.13 -21.47 -30.64
CA HIS A 121 -17.41 -21.07 -29.26
C HIS A 121 -17.22 -19.56 -29.05
N LEU A 122 -16.64 -18.83 -30.02
CA LEU A 122 -16.52 -17.37 -30.03
C LEU A 122 -17.86 -16.69 -30.41
N ASN A 123 -18.93 -16.99 -29.67
CA ASN A 123 -20.22 -16.33 -29.88
C ASN A 123 -20.16 -14.85 -29.43
N HIS A 124 -21.10 -14.03 -29.94
CA HIS A 124 -21.16 -12.55 -29.95
C HIS A 124 -20.93 -11.75 -28.65
N ARG A 125 -20.49 -12.37 -27.55
CA ARG A 125 -20.01 -11.73 -26.32
C ARG A 125 -18.77 -12.45 -25.78
N GLY A 126 -17.72 -12.53 -26.60
CA GLY A 126 -16.36 -12.79 -26.13
C GLY A 126 -15.86 -11.61 -25.29
N ASP A 127 -16.53 -11.37 -24.16
CA ASP A 127 -16.18 -10.30 -23.24
C ASP A 127 -14.81 -10.64 -22.66
N TRP A 128 -13.82 -9.81 -22.99
CA TRP A 128 -12.49 -9.94 -22.42
C TRP A 128 -12.58 -10.08 -20.90
N ARG A 129 -11.96 -11.15 -20.42
CA ARG A 129 -11.84 -11.45 -19.01
C ARG A 129 -10.43 -11.18 -18.55
N PHE A 130 -10.33 -10.58 -17.38
CA PHE A 130 -9.06 -10.20 -16.79
C PHE A 130 -8.81 -11.03 -15.55
N ARG A 131 -7.57 -11.48 -15.39
CA ARG A 131 -7.15 -12.33 -14.28
C ARG A 131 -5.84 -11.79 -13.70
N ARG A 132 -5.64 -11.96 -12.39
CA ARG A 132 -4.38 -11.61 -11.73
C ARG A 132 -3.22 -12.37 -12.34
N SER A 133 -2.03 -11.76 -12.37
CA SER A 133 -0.85 -12.41 -12.96
C SER A 133 0.44 -12.09 -12.22
N GLY A 134 1.47 -12.91 -12.45
CA GLY A 134 2.77 -12.76 -11.81
C GLY A 134 2.66 -12.83 -10.28
N LEU A 135 3.34 -11.90 -9.59
CA LEU A 135 3.32 -11.81 -8.11
C LEU A 135 1.91 -11.58 -7.55
N PHE A 136 1.03 -10.90 -8.30
CA PHE A 136 -0.35 -10.66 -7.89
C PHE A 136 -1.25 -11.88 -8.11
N GLY A 137 -0.80 -12.89 -8.86
CA GLY A 137 -1.51 -14.14 -9.07
C GLY A 137 -1.45 -15.11 -7.89
N ARG A 138 -0.72 -14.78 -6.81
CA ARG A 138 -0.60 -15.61 -5.61
C ARG A 138 -1.78 -15.39 -4.66
N ASP A 139 -2.14 -16.42 -3.89
CA ASP A 139 -3.27 -16.39 -2.95
C ASP A 139 -2.89 -15.97 -1.52
N ASP A 140 -1.72 -15.37 -1.35
CA ASP A 140 -1.14 -14.96 -0.06
C ASP A 140 -1.34 -13.46 0.24
N ASN A 141 -2.20 -12.77 -0.52
CA ASN A 141 -2.35 -11.30 -0.47
C ASN A 141 -1.01 -10.56 -0.59
N GLN A 142 -0.09 -11.12 -1.38
CA GLN A 142 1.25 -10.58 -1.61
C GLN A 142 2.04 -10.46 -0.30
N GLU A 143 1.72 -11.31 0.68
CA GLU A 143 2.33 -11.33 2.02
C GLU A 143 2.32 -9.95 2.72
N GLY A 144 1.35 -9.09 2.40
CA GLY A 144 1.29 -7.73 2.96
C GLY A 144 2.22 -6.71 2.29
N ALA A 145 2.76 -6.99 1.09
CA ALA A 145 3.68 -6.09 0.40
C ALA A 145 3.03 -4.76 -0.07
N ILE A 146 1.71 -4.71 -0.24
CA ILE A 146 1.01 -3.49 -0.70
C ILE A 146 1.19 -2.30 0.27
N PRO A 147 0.86 -2.41 1.57
CA PRO A 147 1.10 -1.31 2.51
C PRO A 147 2.59 -0.90 2.59
N VAL A 148 3.54 -1.86 2.55
CA VAL A 148 4.98 -1.57 2.52
C VAL A 148 5.36 -0.69 1.32
N MET A 149 4.89 -1.08 0.14
CA MET A 149 5.15 -0.36 -1.10
C MET A 149 4.53 1.03 -1.10
N LEU A 150 3.33 1.21 -0.53
CA LEU A 150 2.70 2.52 -0.38
C LEU A 150 3.45 3.42 0.60
N MET A 151 3.88 2.86 1.73
CA MET A 151 4.71 3.56 2.72
C MET A 151 6.02 4.05 2.06
N LEU A 152 6.74 3.16 1.38
CA LEU A 152 8.02 3.49 0.74
C LEU A 152 7.83 4.51 -0.39
N GLN A 153 6.79 4.35 -1.20
CA GLN A 153 6.46 5.33 -2.24
C GLN A 153 6.11 6.70 -1.64
N GLN A 154 5.47 6.73 -0.48
CA GLN A 154 5.15 7.98 0.17
C GLN A 154 6.40 8.67 0.73
N LEU A 155 7.31 7.92 1.37
CA LEU A 155 8.61 8.46 1.77
C LEU A 155 9.44 8.95 0.58
N ASP A 156 9.45 8.23 -0.53
CA ASP A 156 10.13 8.64 -1.77
C ASP A 156 9.55 9.96 -2.33
N THR A 157 8.26 10.20 -2.13
CA THR A 157 7.61 11.47 -2.52
C THR A 157 7.98 12.59 -1.55
N THR A 158 7.87 12.34 -0.25
CA THR A 158 8.15 13.28 0.83
C THR A 158 9.63 13.71 0.86
N PHE A 159 10.55 12.77 0.62
CA PHE A 159 12.00 13.00 0.68
C PHE A 159 12.64 13.11 -0.71
N SER A 160 11.87 13.43 -1.75
CA SER A 160 12.32 13.46 -3.15
C SER A 160 13.59 14.29 -3.44
N SER A 161 13.99 15.19 -2.54
CA SER A 161 15.24 15.97 -2.62
C SER A 161 16.42 15.39 -1.85
N ARG A 162 16.25 14.23 -1.17
CA ARG A 162 17.24 13.58 -0.32
C ARG A 162 17.61 12.20 -0.87
N GLU A 163 18.82 11.76 -0.56
CA GLU A 163 19.24 10.39 -0.81
C GLU A 163 18.52 9.45 0.19
N MET A 164 17.61 8.63 -0.31
CA MET A 164 16.92 7.62 0.48
C MET A 164 17.41 6.23 0.05
N LEU A 165 17.94 5.47 1.00
CA LEU A 165 18.20 4.04 0.84
C LEU A 165 17.14 3.25 1.58
N PHE A 166 16.69 2.14 1.01
CA PHE A 166 15.75 1.27 1.70
C PHE A 166 15.96 -0.19 1.34
N THR A 167 15.42 -1.05 2.19
CA THR A 167 15.35 -2.50 2.01
C THR A 167 14.06 -3.00 2.61
N THR A 168 13.57 -4.14 2.14
CA THR A 168 12.31 -4.75 2.57
C THR A 168 12.55 -6.15 3.14
N ALA A 169 11.61 -6.64 3.96
CA ALA A 169 11.61 -8.01 4.51
C ALA A 169 12.95 -8.39 5.16
N MET A 170 13.33 -7.67 6.21
CA MET A 170 14.59 -7.91 6.92
C MET A 170 14.39 -8.68 8.22
N ASP A 171 15.27 -9.66 8.42
CA ASP A 171 15.48 -10.35 9.70
C ASP A 171 16.66 -9.69 10.44
N LEU A 172 16.37 -8.80 11.39
CA LEU A 172 17.37 -8.18 12.25
C LEU A 172 17.73 -9.13 13.39
N LYS A 173 19.02 -9.43 13.53
CA LYS A 173 19.56 -10.34 14.55
C LYS A 173 20.56 -9.60 15.43
N PRO A 174 20.61 -9.90 16.74
CA PRO A 174 21.63 -9.35 17.61
C PRO A 174 23.00 -9.89 17.20
N ASP A 175 23.96 -8.99 16.95
CA ASP A 175 25.38 -9.34 16.93
C ASP A 175 25.98 -9.07 18.32
N SER A 176 25.92 -7.81 18.75
CA SER A 176 26.37 -7.37 20.09
C SER A 176 25.28 -6.67 20.92
N ALA A 177 24.13 -6.33 20.31
CA ALA A 177 23.04 -5.61 20.96
C ALA A 177 22.07 -6.57 21.65
N LYS A 178 21.44 -6.12 22.76
CA LYS A 178 20.42 -6.89 23.49
C LYS A 178 19.04 -6.80 22.82
N ILE A 179 18.94 -7.24 21.57
CA ILE A 179 17.67 -7.34 20.85
C ILE A 179 17.29 -8.80 20.65
N ASN A 180 15.99 -9.09 20.65
CA ASN A 180 15.50 -10.36 20.12
C ASN A 180 15.57 -10.34 18.59
N LYS A 181 15.48 -11.51 17.94
CA LYS A 181 15.26 -11.56 16.50
C LYS A 181 14.00 -10.74 16.17
N CYS A 182 14.17 -9.75 15.29
CA CYS A 182 13.10 -8.85 14.87
C CYS A 182 12.95 -8.95 13.35
N GLU A 183 11.81 -9.42 12.90
CA GLU A 183 11.39 -9.24 11.51
C GLU A 183 10.89 -7.79 11.36
N THR A 184 11.24 -7.14 10.27
CA THR A 184 10.71 -5.80 9.93
C THR A 184 10.41 -5.76 8.44
N ASP A 185 9.26 -5.19 8.13
CA ASP A 185 8.78 -5.09 6.75
C ASP A 185 9.68 -4.23 5.88
N PHE A 186 10.29 -3.20 6.47
CA PHE A 186 11.25 -2.34 5.78
C PHE A 186 12.21 -1.63 6.74
N VAL A 187 13.36 -1.25 6.18
CA VAL A 187 14.29 -0.30 6.78
C VAL A 187 14.57 0.80 5.78
N VAL A 188 14.52 2.06 6.22
CA VAL A 188 14.85 3.25 5.43
C VAL A 188 15.99 4.00 6.12
N VAL A 189 16.93 4.49 5.33
CA VAL A 189 18.10 5.25 5.77
C VAL A 189 18.19 6.55 4.99
N VAL A 190 18.29 7.67 5.70
CA VAL A 190 18.36 9.02 5.12
C VAL A 190 19.46 9.82 5.86
N PRO A 191 20.36 10.53 5.15
CA PRO A 191 21.33 11.38 5.81
C PRO A 191 20.67 12.63 6.42
N LYS A 192 21.08 12.98 7.65
CA LYS A 192 20.70 14.24 8.28
C LYS A 192 21.78 15.29 8.03
N HIS A 193 21.62 16.06 6.96
CA HIS A 193 22.64 17.04 6.55
C HIS A 193 22.98 18.09 7.62
N ARG A 194 22.06 18.41 8.53
CA ARG A 194 22.21 19.50 9.49
C ARG A 194 23.24 19.21 10.59
N ASP A 195 23.30 17.99 11.09
CA ASP A 195 24.18 17.59 12.21
C ASP A 195 25.08 16.38 11.89
N GLY A 196 24.99 15.85 10.66
CA GLY A 196 25.81 14.73 10.20
C GLY A 196 25.37 13.36 10.72
N ARG A 197 24.27 13.28 11.48
CA ARG A 197 23.69 12.00 11.92
C ARG A 197 23.01 11.28 10.76
N ILE A 198 22.75 10.00 10.96
CA ILE A 198 21.98 9.18 10.03
C ILE A 198 20.60 8.93 10.63
N GLN A 199 19.55 9.21 9.86
CA GLN A 199 18.19 8.85 10.23
C GLN A 199 17.90 7.45 9.74
N ILE A 200 17.35 6.61 10.62
CA ILE A 200 16.90 5.26 10.30
C ILE A 200 15.42 5.17 10.65
N ALA A 201 14.61 4.61 9.76
CA ALA A 201 13.27 4.19 10.10
C ALA A 201 13.16 2.67 9.91
N VAL A 202 12.69 1.99 10.95
CA VAL A 202 12.25 0.59 10.88
C VAL A 202 10.73 0.57 11.01
N GLY A 203 10.06 -0.40 10.40
CA GLY A 203 8.61 -0.37 10.46
C GLY A 203 7.88 -1.65 10.16
N GLU A 204 6.59 -1.58 10.48
CA GLU A 204 5.61 -2.63 10.31
C GLU A 204 4.41 -2.08 9.55
N CYS A 205 3.92 -2.85 8.59
CA CYS A 205 2.87 -2.52 7.67
C CYS A 205 1.78 -3.59 7.68
N LYS A 206 0.53 -3.19 7.90
CA LYS A 206 -0.61 -4.12 7.84
C LYS A 206 -1.69 -3.60 6.91
N THR A 207 -2.42 -4.52 6.27
CA THR A 207 -3.64 -4.12 5.53
C THR A 207 -4.77 -3.85 6.52
N ARG A 208 -5.35 -4.91 7.11
CA ARG A 208 -6.44 -4.83 8.09
C ARG A 208 -6.12 -5.49 9.43
N LYS A 209 -5.05 -6.29 9.49
CA LYS A 209 -4.61 -6.97 10.73
C LYS A 209 -4.09 -5.94 11.72
N SER A 210 -4.24 -6.23 13.01
CA SER A 210 -3.67 -5.40 14.06
C SER A 210 -2.15 -5.50 14.07
N ILE A 211 -1.50 -4.39 14.41
CA ILE A 211 -0.11 -4.37 14.84
C ILE A 211 -0.07 -4.80 16.31
N THR A 212 0.73 -5.80 16.62
CA THR A 212 0.74 -6.41 17.95
C THR A 212 1.68 -5.68 18.91
N GLU A 213 1.47 -5.85 20.22
CA GLU A 213 2.39 -5.34 21.24
C GLU A 213 3.80 -5.95 21.10
N ASP A 214 3.89 -7.20 20.65
CA ASP A 214 5.17 -7.88 20.40
C ASP A 214 5.93 -7.23 19.23
N ASP A 215 5.24 -6.87 18.14
CA ASP A 215 5.84 -6.13 17.01
C ASP A 215 6.45 -4.80 17.51
N ILE A 216 5.68 -4.04 18.29
CA ILE A 216 6.09 -2.75 18.86
C ILE A 216 7.29 -2.93 19.80
N THR A 217 7.25 -3.93 20.67
CA THR A 217 8.32 -4.21 21.63
C THR A 217 9.63 -4.56 20.93
N LYS A 218 9.57 -5.38 19.88
CA LYS A 218 10.77 -5.77 19.10
C LYS A 218 11.33 -4.58 18.32
N LEU A 219 10.49 -3.80 17.66
CA LEU A 219 10.91 -2.60 16.93
C LEU A 219 11.49 -1.53 17.86
N LYS A 220 10.92 -1.37 19.06
CA LYS A 220 11.47 -0.50 20.11
C LYS A 220 12.88 -0.92 20.48
N ALA A 221 13.09 -2.20 20.77
CA ALA A 221 14.41 -2.72 21.13
C ALA A 221 15.45 -2.49 20.02
N VAL A 222 15.04 -2.63 18.75
CA VAL A 222 15.89 -2.28 17.60
C VAL A 222 16.23 -0.79 17.61
N ALA A 223 15.25 0.10 17.78
CA ALA A 223 15.46 1.54 17.77
C ALA A 223 16.36 2.01 18.92
N GLU A 224 16.27 1.39 20.10
CA GLU A 224 17.11 1.69 21.27
C GLU A 224 18.53 1.13 21.17
N ALA A 225 18.77 0.14 20.29
CA ALA A 225 20.09 -0.46 20.11
C ALA A 225 21.09 0.44 19.37
N PHE A 226 20.61 1.45 18.64
CA PHE A 226 21.48 2.37 17.91
C PHE A 226 22.00 3.51 18.81
N PRO A 227 23.31 3.85 18.74
CA PRO A 227 23.87 4.95 19.52
C PRO A 227 23.34 6.31 19.06
N SER A 228 22.74 7.07 19.97
CA SER A 228 22.01 8.31 19.67
C SER A 228 22.91 9.47 19.21
N GLU A 229 24.22 9.39 19.48
CA GLU A 229 25.22 10.36 19.01
C GLU A 229 25.42 10.29 17.50
N ARG A 230 25.11 9.14 16.87
CA ARG A 230 25.30 8.89 15.43
C ARG A 230 24.01 8.68 14.68
N PHE A 231 23.00 8.13 15.34
CA PHE A 231 21.75 7.73 14.70
C PHE A 231 20.55 8.37 15.38
N GLU A 232 19.57 8.71 14.57
CA GLU A 232 18.23 9.07 15.01
C GLU A 232 17.25 8.06 14.43
N VAL A 233 16.64 7.25 15.29
CA VAL A 233 15.85 6.09 14.85
C VAL A 233 14.37 6.30 15.11
N PHE A 234 13.58 6.14 14.06
CA PHE A 234 12.12 6.21 14.08
C PHE A 234 11.52 4.82 13.90
N VAL A 235 10.32 4.63 14.43
CA VAL A 235 9.51 3.42 14.27
C VAL A 235 8.23 3.80 13.56
N ILE A 236 8.05 3.30 12.35
CA ILE A 236 6.89 3.58 11.50
C ILE A 236 5.93 2.40 11.58
N LEU A 237 4.71 2.70 12.02
CA LEU A 237 3.58 1.79 12.01
C LEU A 237 2.60 2.28 10.94
N ALA A 238 2.38 1.48 9.91
CA ALA A 238 1.53 1.85 8.78
C ALA A 238 0.40 0.85 8.57
N LYS A 239 -0.82 1.34 8.33
CA LYS A 239 -2.00 0.49 8.19
C LYS A 239 -2.95 0.98 7.10
N LEU A 240 -3.54 0.08 6.31
CA LEU A 240 -4.60 0.44 5.34
C LEU A 240 -6.01 0.36 5.96
N ALA A 241 -6.07 0.57 7.27
CA ALA A 241 -7.25 0.66 8.11
C ALA A 241 -6.89 1.52 9.33
N ASP A 242 -7.88 1.89 10.12
CA ASP A 242 -7.64 2.69 11.32
C ASP A 242 -6.90 1.90 12.41
N PHE A 243 -6.13 2.63 13.23
CA PHE A 243 -5.55 2.10 14.46
C PHE A 243 -6.61 2.04 15.54
N SER A 244 -6.67 0.93 16.28
CA SER A 244 -7.48 0.82 17.49
C SER A 244 -6.86 1.65 18.62
N SER A 245 -7.66 1.96 19.64
CA SER A 245 -7.16 2.64 20.85
C SER A 245 -6.04 1.85 21.53
N ASP A 246 -6.07 0.52 21.49
CA ASP A 246 -5.01 -0.33 22.03
C ASP A 246 -3.73 -0.24 21.20
N GLU A 247 -3.84 -0.21 19.87
CA GLU A 247 -2.67 -0.01 18.97
C GLU A 247 -2.02 1.36 19.23
N ILE A 248 -2.82 2.42 19.36
CA ILE A 248 -2.33 3.77 19.67
C ILE A 248 -1.66 3.80 21.05
N LYS A 249 -2.29 3.19 22.05
CA LYS A 249 -1.73 3.09 23.41
C LYS A 249 -0.39 2.35 23.42
N HIS A 250 -0.29 1.20 22.76
CA HIS A 250 0.98 0.47 22.67
C HIS A 250 2.03 1.27 21.89
N ALA A 251 1.64 1.93 20.79
CA ALA A 251 2.57 2.73 20.00
C ALA A 251 3.10 3.95 20.77
N SER A 252 2.31 4.53 21.69
CA SER A 252 2.79 5.61 22.56
C SER A 252 4.02 5.22 23.37
N ALA A 253 4.19 3.94 23.70
CA ALA A 253 5.32 3.41 24.45
C ALA A 253 6.64 3.42 23.65
N LEU A 254 6.61 3.66 22.34
CA LEU A 254 7.80 3.91 21.51
C LEU A 254 8.44 5.27 21.80
N ASN A 255 7.68 6.20 22.37
CA ASN A 255 8.17 7.50 22.77
C ASN A 255 8.72 7.45 24.20
N ASP A 256 9.69 8.31 24.50
CA ASP A 256 10.19 8.57 25.85
C ASP A 256 10.22 10.08 26.15
N LYS A 257 10.65 10.46 27.36
CA LYS A 257 10.67 11.86 27.81
C LYS A 257 11.50 12.77 26.89
N PHE A 258 12.51 12.22 26.21
CA PHE A 258 13.51 12.95 25.43
C PHE A 258 13.42 12.66 23.93
N HIS A 259 12.79 11.55 23.51
CA HIS A 259 12.71 11.14 22.12
C HIS A 259 11.27 10.80 21.71
N ARG A 260 10.79 11.48 20.68
CA ARG A 260 9.63 11.07 19.89
C ARG A 260 10.11 10.25 18.71
N ARG A 261 9.64 9.02 18.59
CA ARG A 261 10.08 8.07 17.56
C ARG A 261 8.92 7.39 16.84
N ALA A 262 7.73 7.39 17.43
CA ALA A 262 6.55 6.74 16.87
C ALA A 262 5.96 7.56 15.71
N ILE A 263 5.86 6.94 14.54
CA ILE A 263 5.15 7.46 13.37
C ILE A 263 3.99 6.52 13.06
N LEU A 264 2.77 7.04 13.05
CA LEU A 264 1.55 6.28 12.72
C LEU A 264 0.95 6.88 11.45
N LEU A 265 0.73 6.04 10.44
CA LEU A 265 0.15 6.42 9.15
C LEU A 265 -0.95 5.44 8.77
N THR A 266 -2.12 5.94 8.40
CA THR A 266 -3.23 5.11 7.89
C THR A 266 -3.40 5.30 6.37
N ALA A 267 -4.44 4.70 5.80
CA ALA A 267 -4.87 5.01 4.43
C ALA A 267 -5.07 6.52 4.22
N ARG A 268 -5.46 7.27 5.26
CA ARG A 268 -5.64 8.73 5.19
C ARG A 268 -4.37 9.45 4.74
N GLU A 269 -3.20 9.01 5.20
CA GLU A 269 -1.91 9.58 4.81
C GLU A 269 -1.25 8.86 3.62
N LEU A 270 -1.53 7.57 3.43
CA LEU A 270 -0.87 6.75 2.39
C LEU A 270 -1.51 6.88 1.00
N GLU A 271 -2.79 7.23 0.90
CA GLU A 271 -3.52 7.35 -0.36
C GLU A 271 -3.38 8.68 -1.11
N PRO A 272 -3.28 9.85 -0.46
CA PRO A 272 -3.17 11.12 -1.17
C PRO A 272 -1.83 11.26 -1.91
N TYR A 273 -1.67 12.34 -2.68
CA TYR A 273 -0.39 12.60 -3.35
C TYR A 273 0.69 13.02 -2.33
N HIS A 274 0.40 14.03 -1.51
CA HIS A 274 1.24 14.41 -0.37
C HIS A 274 0.68 13.86 0.94
N LEU A 275 1.58 13.57 1.88
CA LEU A 275 1.30 12.75 3.07
C LEU A 275 0.11 13.29 3.89
N TYR A 276 -0.04 14.61 4.00
CA TYR A 276 -1.08 15.23 4.82
C TYR A 276 -2.10 16.07 4.03
N ASP A 277 -2.20 15.86 2.71
CA ASP A 277 -3.15 16.61 1.87
C ASP A 277 -4.59 16.54 2.38
N ARG A 278 -5.01 15.36 2.84
CA ARG A 278 -6.34 15.13 3.42
C ARG A 278 -6.34 15.40 4.92
N THR A 279 -5.34 14.91 5.64
CA THR A 279 -5.27 15.01 7.10
C THR A 279 -5.26 16.46 7.60
N SER A 280 -4.65 17.40 6.87
CA SER A 280 -4.65 18.83 7.25
C SER A 280 -6.02 19.51 7.13
N GLU A 281 -6.99 18.88 6.48
CA GLU A 281 -8.37 19.38 6.44
C GLU A 281 -9.14 18.98 7.72
N GLU A 282 -8.70 17.93 8.40
CA GLU A 282 -9.30 17.38 9.63
C GLU A 282 -8.61 17.89 10.90
N PHE A 283 -7.31 18.15 10.84
CA PHE A 283 -6.48 18.55 11.99
C PHE A 283 -5.73 19.86 11.70
N ASP A 284 -5.54 20.66 12.74
CA ASP A 284 -4.72 21.87 12.68
C ASP A 284 -3.22 21.52 12.68
N ILE A 285 -2.74 21.03 11.53
CA ILE A 285 -1.38 20.56 11.31
C ILE A 285 -0.80 21.15 10.03
N ASP A 286 0.54 21.15 9.94
CA ASP A 286 1.21 21.48 8.70
C ASP A 286 0.88 20.45 7.60
N ARG A 287 0.39 20.94 6.45
CA ARG A 287 0.10 20.11 5.27
C ARG A 287 1.35 19.48 4.65
N ILE A 288 2.52 20.09 4.86
CA ILE A 288 3.78 19.69 4.24
C ILE A 288 4.72 19.15 5.32
N ALA A 289 5.17 17.91 5.14
CA ALA A 289 6.30 17.35 5.86
C ALA A 289 7.45 17.07 4.87
N VAL A 290 8.69 17.31 5.29
CA VAL A 290 9.89 17.10 4.46
C VAL A 290 10.98 16.32 5.20
N SER A 291 10.71 15.87 6.42
CA SER A 291 11.62 15.13 7.28
C SER A 291 10.88 14.15 8.19
N PHE A 292 11.58 13.18 8.77
CA PHE A 292 10.98 12.31 9.78
C PHE A 292 10.58 13.07 11.05
N GLU A 293 11.29 14.15 11.38
CA GLU A 293 10.93 15.01 12.51
C GLU A 293 9.59 15.72 12.30
N ASP A 294 9.29 16.17 11.08
CA ASP A 294 7.99 16.76 10.77
C ASP A 294 6.89 15.69 10.94
N ILE A 295 7.12 14.50 10.38
CA ILE A 295 6.18 13.38 10.43
C ILE A 295 5.91 12.95 11.87
N VAL A 296 6.94 12.78 12.69
CA VAL A 296 6.79 12.33 14.09
C VAL A 296 6.08 13.38 14.94
N ASN A 297 6.32 14.67 14.68
CA ASN A 297 5.65 15.76 15.40
C ASN A 297 4.16 15.83 15.03
N ILE A 298 3.83 15.62 13.75
CA ILE A 298 2.44 15.55 13.29
C ILE A 298 1.75 14.31 13.85
N THR A 299 2.39 13.14 13.82
CA THR A 299 1.87 11.92 14.48
C THR A 299 1.56 12.20 15.95
N HIS A 300 2.46 12.88 16.67
CA HIS A 300 2.22 13.22 18.06
C HIS A 300 0.99 14.11 18.25
N GLN A 301 0.79 15.12 17.40
CA GLN A 301 -0.38 16.00 17.46
C GLN A 301 -1.69 15.25 17.22
N ILE A 302 -1.69 14.30 16.27
CA ILE A 302 -2.90 13.55 15.89
C ILE A 302 -3.24 12.47 16.92
N TYR A 303 -2.26 11.70 17.39
CA TYR A 303 -2.49 10.44 18.10
C TYR A 303 -2.12 10.44 19.59
N PHE A 304 -1.22 11.32 20.03
CA PHE A 304 -0.65 11.27 21.39
C PHE A 304 -0.87 12.54 22.21
N GLN A 305 -1.37 13.60 21.61
CA GLN A 305 -1.75 14.81 22.32
C GLN A 305 -3.17 14.61 22.84
N ASP A 306 -3.29 14.26 24.12
CA ASP A 306 -4.58 13.94 24.75
C ASP A 306 -5.53 15.15 24.83
N ALA A 307 -6.82 14.80 24.94
CA ALA A 307 -7.94 15.56 25.48
C ALA A 307 -7.72 16.03 26.94
N SER A 308 -6.58 16.67 27.19
CA SER A 308 -6.11 17.24 28.44
C SER A 308 -5.98 18.76 28.36
N THR A 309 -6.82 19.42 27.55
CA THR A 309 -7.15 20.83 27.77
C THR A 309 -8.41 20.88 28.64
N GLU A 310 -8.19 21.04 29.94
CA GLU A 310 -9.18 21.68 30.81
C GLU A 310 -9.72 22.92 30.10
N ALA A 311 -11.05 23.02 30.04
CA ALA A 311 -11.72 24.22 29.57
C ALA A 311 -11.15 25.44 30.32
N PRO A 312 -10.85 26.56 29.64
CA PRO A 312 -10.47 27.77 30.35
C PRO A 312 -11.62 28.17 31.27
N THR A 313 -11.36 28.15 32.57
CA THR A 313 -12.27 28.68 33.58
C THR A 313 -12.53 30.15 33.25
N PRO A 314 -13.80 30.59 33.15
CA PRO A 314 -14.08 31.99 32.89
C PRO A 314 -13.64 32.82 34.11
N VAL A 315 -12.84 33.85 33.84
CA VAL A 315 -12.65 35.00 34.73
C VAL A 315 -13.74 36.02 34.43
#